data_AF-A0A1Q7YVU8-F1
#
_entry.id   AF-A0A1Q7YVU8-F1
#
_cell.length_a   1.000
_cell.length_b   1.000
_cell.length_c   1.000
_cell.angle_alpha   90.00
_cell.angle_beta   90.00
_cell.angle_gamma   90.00
#
_symmetry.space_group_name_H-M   'P 1'
#
loop_
_entity.id
_entity.type
_entity.pdbx_description
1 polymer ?
#
loop_
_entity_poly.entity_id
_entity_poly.type
_entity_poly.pdbx_seq_one_letter_code
_entity_poly.pdbx_strand_id
1 'polypeptide(L)'
;MMVSETGYPSGPSFLGYSPDRQAEYVEGASRQAYALDGVTGIGIWRYIDTSWRSFPPQENHFGLFDNRGSPKPAWAVYSRVIKELK
;
A
#
# COMPACT_ATOMS: atom_id res chain seq x y z
N MET A 1 15.68 -8.83 -9.44
CA MET A 1 15.26 -8.85 -8.02
C MET A 1 13.85 -8.30 -7.93
N MET A 2 13.02 -8.72 -6.99
CA MET A 2 11.70 -8.13 -6.77
C MET A 2 11.51 -7.74 -5.31
N VAL A 3 10.77 -6.66 -5.07
CA VAL A 3 10.25 -6.36 -3.74
C VAL A 3 9.02 -7.23 -3.55
N SER A 4 9.10 -8.23 -2.65
CA SER A 4 7.97 -9.11 -2.39
C SER A 4 6.85 -8.41 -1.62
N GLU A 5 7.23 -7.58 -0.64
CA GLU A 5 6.29 -6.91 0.26
C GLU A 5 6.83 -5.55 0.67
N THR A 6 5.97 -4.55 0.60
CA THR A 6 6.16 -3.24 1.21
C THR A 6 4.80 -2.58 1.43
N GLY A 7 4.67 -1.67 2.39
CA GLY A 7 3.38 -1.06 2.67
C GLY A 7 3.41 0.01 3.75
N TYR A 8 2.28 0.70 3.88
CA TYR A 8 2.04 1.70 4.92
C TYR A 8 0.61 1.54 5.43
N PRO A 9 0.36 1.61 6.74
CA PRO A 9 -0.99 1.42 7.27
C PRO A 9 -1.83 2.68 7.05
N SER A 10 -3.10 2.51 6.67
CA SER A 10 -4.04 3.62 6.49
C SER A 10 -4.69 4.09 7.81
N GLY A 11 -4.37 3.44 8.93
CA GLY A 11 -4.99 3.66 10.23
C GLY A 11 -4.26 2.92 11.36
N PRO A 12 -4.61 3.18 12.63
CA PRO A 12 -5.63 4.14 13.06
C PRO A 12 -5.11 5.59 13.12
N SER A 13 -6.01 6.55 12.95
CA SER A 13 -5.68 7.99 12.86
C SER A 13 -5.06 8.58 14.13
N PHE A 14 -5.40 8.06 15.31
CA PHE A 14 -4.81 8.51 16.57
C PHE A 14 -3.31 8.17 16.72
N LEU A 15 -2.78 7.29 15.86
CA LEU A 15 -1.36 6.98 15.75
C LEU A 15 -0.68 7.73 14.59
N GLY A 16 -1.39 8.67 13.96
CA GLY A 16 -0.87 9.51 12.88
C GLY A 16 -0.95 8.88 11.49
N TYR A 17 -1.60 7.73 11.34
CA TYR A 17 -1.80 7.09 10.04
C TYR A 17 -3.04 7.64 9.33
N SER A 18 -3.00 7.68 8.00
CA SER A 18 -4.16 8.07 7.20
C SER A 18 -4.17 7.37 5.84
N PRO A 19 -5.34 7.24 5.20
CA PRO A 19 -5.43 6.74 3.82
C PRO A 19 -4.61 7.56 2.83
N ASP A 20 -4.50 8.87 3.02
CA ASP A 20 -3.73 9.75 2.14
C ASP A 20 -2.22 9.49 2.27
N ARG A 21 -1.71 9.34 3.50
CA ARG A 21 -0.30 8.98 3.74
C ARG A 21 0.03 7.60 3.18
N GLN A 22 -0.91 6.66 3.26
CA GLN A 22 -0.75 5.36 2.60
C GLN A 22 -0.65 5.53 1.08
N ALA A 23 -1.50 6.37 0.47
CA ALA A 23 -1.47 6.60 -0.96
C ALA A 23 -0.16 7.27 -1.42
N GLU A 24 0.32 8.29 -0.70
CA GLU A 24 1.62 8.94 -0.93
C GLU A 24 2.77 7.93 -0.87
N TYR A 25 2.77 7.08 0.15
CA TYR A 25 3.77 6.03 0.30
C TYR A 25 3.75 5.05 -0.89
N VAL A 26 2.57 4.56 -1.28
CA VAL A 26 2.42 3.57 -2.35
C VAL A 26 2.83 4.17 -3.71
N GLU A 27 2.53 5.45 -3.98
CA GLU A 27 3.03 6.16 -5.16
C GLU A 27 4.56 6.21 -5.16
N GLY A 28 5.14 6.70 -4.06
CA GLY A 28 6.57 6.86 -3.90
C GLY A 28 7.32 5.54 -4.07
N ALA A 29 6.89 4.50 -3.35
CA ALA A 29 7.48 3.16 -3.43
C ALA A 29 7.40 2.57 -4.84
N SER A 30 6.26 2.73 -5.53
CA SER A 30 6.08 2.21 -6.89
C SER A 30 7.01 2.89 -7.88
N ARG A 31 7.13 4.23 -7.83
CA ARG A 31 8.02 5.00 -8.72
C ARG A 31 9.49 4.76 -8.40
N GLN A 32 9.85 4.67 -7.13
CA GLN A 32 11.22 4.38 -6.71
C GLN A 32 11.65 2.98 -7.16
N ALA A 33 10.80 1.96 -6.97
CA ALA A 33 11.09 0.60 -7.41
C ALA A 33 11.32 0.53 -8.93
N TYR A 34 10.52 1.26 -9.71
CA TYR A 34 10.68 1.34 -11.16
C TYR A 34 11.99 2.02 -11.59
N ALA A 35 12.48 3.00 -10.83
CA ALA A 35 13.70 3.74 -11.13
C ALA A 35 15.00 2.98 -10.75
N LEU A 36 14.90 1.84 -10.07
CA LEU A 36 16.06 1.07 -9.61
C LEU A 36 16.45 -0.01 -10.62
N ASP A 37 17.69 0.04 -11.10
CA ASP A 37 18.26 -0.99 -11.96
C ASP A 37 18.22 -2.37 -11.29
N GLY A 38 17.74 -3.37 -12.02
CA GLY A 38 17.67 -4.75 -11.55
C GLY A 38 16.47 -5.08 -10.65
N VAL A 39 15.62 -4.10 -10.31
CA VAL A 39 14.31 -4.34 -9.69
C VAL A 39 13.29 -4.56 -10.81
N THR A 40 12.69 -5.75 -10.86
CA THR A 40 11.77 -6.16 -11.94
C THR A 40 10.30 -6.12 -11.52
N GLY A 41 10.01 -5.75 -10.27
CA GLY A 41 8.65 -5.69 -9.77
C GLY A 41 8.56 -5.35 -8.28
N ILE A 42 7.36 -4.94 -7.87
CA ILE A 42 7.02 -4.55 -6.51
C ILE A 42 5.64 -5.07 -6.10
N GLY A 43 5.60 -5.82 -5.00
CA GLY A 43 4.39 -6.23 -4.31
C GLY A 43 4.04 -5.29 -3.15
N ILE A 44 2.79 -4.82 -3.11
CA ILE A 44 2.28 -4.02 -2.00
C ILE A 44 1.56 -4.94 -1.00
N TRP A 45 2.06 -4.95 0.24
CA TRP A 45 1.42 -5.60 1.38
C TRP A 45 0.41 -4.62 1.99
N ARG A 46 -0.90 -4.87 1.90
CA ARG A 46 -1.59 -6.07 1.38
C ARG A 46 -2.79 -5.70 0.52
N TYR A 47 -3.39 -6.69 -0.14
CA TYR A 47 -4.56 -6.46 -0.99
C TYR A 47 -5.76 -5.94 -0.20
N ILE A 48 -6.15 -6.62 0.88
CA ILE A 48 -7.33 -6.28 1.70
C ILE A 48 -6.97 -6.22 3.18
N ASP A 49 -7.56 -5.28 3.91
CA ASP A 49 -7.46 -5.22 5.38
C ASP A 49 -7.91 -6.54 6.02
N THR A 50 -7.37 -6.83 7.19
CA THR A 50 -7.78 -8.01 7.96
C THR A 50 -8.81 -7.64 9.02
N SER A 51 -9.84 -8.47 9.16
CA SER A 51 -10.78 -8.42 10.28
C SER A 51 -10.25 -9.07 11.55
N TRP A 52 -9.18 -9.88 11.43
CA TRP A 52 -8.50 -10.47 12.58
C TRP A 52 -7.73 -9.40 13.34
N ARG A 53 -7.94 -9.33 14.65
CA ARG A 53 -7.25 -8.39 15.52
C ARG A 53 -5.76 -8.73 15.61
N SER A 54 -4.95 -7.98 14.87
CA SER A 54 -3.50 -8.05 14.91
C SER A 54 -2.93 -7.02 15.89
N PHE A 55 -1.74 -7.32 16.44
CA PHE A 55 -0.95 -6.39 17.25
C PHE A 55 0.38 -6.11 16.53
N PRO A 56 0.79 -4.85 16.34
CA PRO A 56 0.11 -3.62 16.78
C PRO A 56 -1.18 -3.32 15.95
N PRO A 57 -2.11 -2.48 16.45
CA PRO A 57 -3.42 -2.26 15.82
C PRO A 57 -3.39 -1.86 14.33
N GLN A 58 -2.32 -1.18 13.92
CA GLN A 58 -2.01 -0.73 12.57
C GLN A 58 -1.95 -1.86 11.54
N GLU A 59 -1.54 -3.06 11.96
CA GLU A 59 -1.37 -4.24 11.11
C GLU A 59 -2.67 -4.61 10.39
N ASN A 60 -3.81 -4.17 10.94
CA ASN A 60 -5.13 -4.41 10.35
C ASN A 60 -5.47 -3.48 9.18
N HIS A 61 -4.64 -2.46 8.92
CA HIS A 61 -4.95 -1.33 8.04
C HIS A 61 -4.02 -1.19 6.81
N PHE A 62 -3.22 -2.22 6.49
CA PHE A 62 -2.31 -2.20 5.33
C PHE A 62 -2.98 -2.49 3.98
N GLY A 63 -4.25 -2.90 3.97
CA GLY A 63 -4.99 -3.20 2.76
C GLY A 63 -5.07 -2.02 1.80
N LEU A 64 -4.93 -2.27 0.49
CA LEU A 64 -5.37 -1.37 -0.57
C LEU A 64 -6.91 -1.29 -0.65
N PHE A 65 -7.59 -2.31 -0.12
CA PHE A 65 -9.02 -2.37 0.12
C PHE A 65 -9.30 -2.46 1.62
N ASP A 66 -10.41 -1.90 2.07
CA ASP A 66 -10.89 -2.10 3.44
C ASP A 66 -11.39 -3.54 3.65
N ASN A 67 -11.71 -3.90 4.90
CA ASN A 67 -12.13 -5.27 5.24
C ASN A 67 -13.52 -5.67 4.68
N ARG A 68 -14.20 -4.75 3.98
CA ARG A 68 -15.46 -4.96 3.27
C ARG A 68 -15.26 -5.03 1.75
N GLY A 69 -14.02 -4.87 1.27
CA GLY A 69 -13.70 -4.88 -0.16
C GLY A 69 -13.91 -3.55 -0.85
N SER A 70 -14.03 -2.44 -0.12
CA SER A 70 -14.09 -1.10 -0.70
C SER A 70 -12.67 -0.59 -0.99
N PRO A 71 -12.37 -0.05 -2.18
CA PRO A 71 -11.04 0.43 -2.51
C PRO A 71 -10.68 1.67 -1.68
N LYS A 72 -9.45 1.72 -1.19
CA LYS A 72 -8.87 2.90 -0.54
C LYS A 72 -8.17 3.81 -1.58
N PRO A 73 -7.85 5.07 -1.25
CA PRO A 73 -7.11 5.97 -2.15
C PRO A 73 -5.82 5.38 -2.71
N ALA A 74 -5.10 4.59 -1.90
CA ALA A 74 -3.88 3.91 -2.33
C ALA A 74 -4.08 2.93 -3.49
N TRP A 75 -5.24 2.27 -3.61
CA TRP A 75 -5.55 1.41 -4.76
C TRP A 75 -5.64 2.22 -6.06
N ALA A 76 -6.32 3.36 -6.03
CA ALA A 76 -6.49 4.23 -7.19
C ALA A 76 -5.13 4.76 -7.67
N VAL A 77 -4.28 5.18 -6.72
CA VAL A 77 -2.93 5.67 -7.01
C VAL A 77 -2.03 4.57 -7.55
N TYR A 78 -1.99 3.39 -6.90
CA TYR A 78 -1.21 2.25 -7.38
C TYR A 78 -1.59 1.85 -8.81
N SER A 79 -2.89 1.72 -9.07
CA SER A 79 -3.43 1.38 -10.39
C SER A 79 -3.08 2.41 -11.46
N ARG A 80 -3.05 3.70 -11.09
CA ARG A 80 -2.66 4.79 -11.97
C ARG A 80 -1.17 4.73 -12.29
N VAL A 81 -0.31 4.65 -11.26
CA VAL A 81 1.16 4.61 -11.45
C VAL A 81 1.59 3.43 -12.30
N ILE A 82 1.04 2.22 -12.06
CA ILE A 82 1.36 1.04 -12.90
C ILE A 82 1.00 1.26 -14.36
N LYS A 83 -0.09 1.99 -14.66
CA LYS A 83 -0.48 2.29 -16.04
C LYS A 83 0.40 3.36 -16.68
N GLU A 84 0.88 4.33 -15.90
CA GLU A 84 1.77 5.40 -16.36
C GLU A 84 3.19 4.91 -16.64
N LEU A 85 3.70 3.96 -15.85
CA LEU A 85 5.06 3.42 -15.96
C LEU A 85 5.17 2.21 -16.90
N LYS A 86 4.16 2.01 -17.76
CA LYS A 86 4.18 0.96 -18.79
C LYS A 86 5.23 1.23 -19.87
#